data_AF-A0AA88HG26-F1
#
_entry.id   AF-A0AA88HG26-F1
#
_cell.length_a   1.000
_cell.length_b   1.000
_cell.length_c   1.000
_cell.angle_alpha   90.00
_cell.angle_beta   90.00
_cell.angle_gamma   90.00
#
_symmetry.space_group_name_H-M   'P 1'
#
loop_
_entity.id
_entity.type
_entity.pdbx_description
1 polymer ?
#
loop_
_entity_poly.entity_id
_entity_poly.type
_entity_poly.pdbx_seq_one_letter_code
_entity_poly.pdbx_strand_id
1 'polypeptide(L)'
;MKCAIFLGFILAFAYGQHRITGGISSIEDLEDETVVGAANFALSTLDAYDDDDNKRVFSKIIKGRKQVVAGILYYLDISMFMSSCSESFTECTPGPEDRQFICSVKVISQPWMEEKMKLIDSHCVPADKDNRHMKKNRNLKKEVKNSRNEKKEEKKLARRFKKFLAEHKKLYSSRREMQRRFEIYRQNQNIIKELQENEQGTAVYGDTFFADLTQEEFQYHKGLNMSYKRQETLLKKAVIPKQSAPEEFDWRNKSAVTPVKNQGSCGSCWAFSVTGNLEGVYSIKHGELLSFSEQELLDCDKLDGGCNGGLPENAYKAIEDLGGLETEDDYPYKFYRRGVSHPKKFFCNPKNLDHGVLIVGYGTEITPVKQKVLPYWIVKNSWGTRWGEQGYYRVYRGDGTCGINTMVTSAVVE
;
A
#
# COMPACT_ATOMS: atom_id res chain seq x y z
N MET A 1 -45.75 -1.92 -9.79
CA MET A 1 -44.95 -3.05 -10.31
C MET A 1 -44.15 -3.64 -9.16
N LYS A 2 -44.59 -4.77 -8.61
CA LYS A 2 -43.88 -5.54 -7.57
C LYS A 2 -43.32 -6.78 -8.27
N CYS A 3 -42.00 -6.99 -8.25
CA CYS A 3 -41.39 -8.21 -8.80
C CYS A 3 -41.16 -9.24 -7.69
N ALA A 4 -41.52 -10.47 -8.04
CA ALA A 4 -41.73 -11.62 -7.19
C ALA A 4 -40.43 -12.32 -6.75
N ILE A 5 -40.53 -13.01 -5.63
CA ILE A 5 -39.57 -14.00 -5.11
C ILE A 5 -39.83 -15.31 -5.84
N PHE A 6 -38.81 -15.85 -6.53
CA PHE A 6 -38.85 -17.19 -7.10
C PHE A 6 -38.33 -18.22 -6.08
N LEU A 7 -39.22 -19.08 -5.60
CA LEU A 7 -38.91 -20.31 -4.87
C LEU A 7 -38.71 -21.44 -5.88
N GLY A 8 -37.46 -21.88 -6.06
CA GLY A 8 -37.13 -23.07 -6.84
C GLY A 8 -37.00 -24.30 -5.95
N PHE A 9 -37.99 -25.19 -6.03
CA PHE A 9 -37.90 -26.57 -5.55
C PHE A 9 -36.88 -27.36 -6.38
N ILE A 10 -36.01 -28.14 -5.74
CA ILE A 10 -35.29 -29.25 -6.39
C ILE A 10 -35.74 -30.56 -5.76
N LEU A 11 -36.30 -31.41 -6.62
CA LEU A 11 -36.73 -32.78 -6.37
C LEU A 11 -35.57 -33.66 -5.87
N ALA A 12 -35.84 -34.42 -4.82
CA ALA A 12 -34.98 -35.53 -4.39
C ALA A 12 -35.17 -36.72 -5.35
N PHE A 13 -34.07 -37.16 -5.97
CA PHE A 13 -33.98 -38.48 -6.61
C PHE A 13 -33.09 -39.41 -5.78
N ALA A 14 -33.50 -40.67 -5.81
CA ALA A 14 -33.02 -41.76 -4.97
C ALA A 14 -31.56 -42.16 -5.19
N TYR A 15 -31.00 -42.71 -4.12
CA TYR A 15 -29.63 -43.21 -3.94
C TYR A 15 -29.16 -44.18 -5.04
N GLY A 16 -28.13 -43.75 -5.76
CA GLY A 16 -27.08 -44.61 -6.31
C GLY A 16 -25.75 -44.22 -5.66
N GLN A 17 -24.92 -45.20 -5.26
CA GLN A 17 -23.62 -44.96 -4.63
C GLN A 17 -22.69 -44.15 -5.57
N HIS A 18 -22.73 -42.83 -5.48
CA HIS A 18 -21.79 -41.96 -6.17
C HIS A 18 -20.64 -41.60 -5.23
N ARG A 19 -19.42 -42.01 -5.63
CA ARG A 19 -18.16 -41.45 -5.11
C ARG A 19 -18.30 -39.93 -5.06
N ILE A 20 -18.07 -39.35 -3.89
CA ILE A 20 -18.10 -37.90 -3.67
C ILE A 20 -17.17 -37.24 -4.71
N THR A 21 -17.77 -36.56 -5.69
CA THR A 21 -17.05 -35.76 -6.68
C THR A 21 -16.46 -34.55 -5.95
N GLY A 22 -15.14 -34.56 -5.75
CA GLY A 22 -14.39 -33.49 -5.08
C GLY A 22 -13.36 -33.94 -4.05
N GLY A 23 -13.28 -35.24 -3.73
CA GLY A 23 -12.18 -35.79 -2.93
C GLY A 23 -10.85 -35.81 -3.70
N ILE A 24 -9.73 -35.80 -2.97
CA ILE A 24 -8.40 -36.00 -3.57
C ILE A 24 -8.30 -37.45 -4.07
N SER A 25 -8.03 -37.65 -5.35
CA SER A 25 -7.77 -38.97 -5.94
C SER A 25 -6.34 -39.08 -6.45
N SER A 26 -5.76 -40.29 -6.45
CA SER A 26 -4.52 -40.54 -7.18
C SER A 26 -4.72 -40.38 -8.68
N ILE A 27 -3.66 -39.99 -9.38
CA ILE A 27 -3.60 -40.00 -10.84
C ILE A 27 -2.99 -41.34 -11.23
N GLU A 28 -3.72 -42.13 -12.03
CA GLU A 28 -3.27 -43.45 -12.48
C GLU A 28 -2.31 -43.32 -13.67
N ASP A 29 -2.64 -42.45 -14.62
CA ASP A 29 -1.80 -42.13 -15.76
C ASP A 29 -1.04 -40.81 -15.53
N LEU A 30 0.24 -40.91 -15.18
CA LEU A 30 1.12 -39.77 -14.96
C LEU A 30 1.70 -39.22 -16.26
N GLU A 31 1.50 -39.90 -17.39
CA GLU A 31 1.96 -39.48 -18.73
C GLU A 31 0.85 -38.77 -19.52
N ASP A 32 -0.37 -38.72 -18.99
CA ASP A 32 -1.49 -37.95 -19.53
C ASP A 32 -1.07 -36.51 -19.86
N GLU A 33 -1.39 -36.07 -21.07
CA GLU A 33 -0.96 -34.78 -21.63
C GLU A 33 -1.34 -33.59 -20.73
N THR A 34 -2.47 -33.66 -20.03
CA THR A 34 -2.92 -32.60 -19.14
C THR A 34 -2.14 -32.56 -17.82
N VAL A 35 -1.70 -33.72 -17.35
CA VAL A 35 -0.89 -33.89 -16.13
C VAL A 35 0.55 -33.47 -16.39
N VAL A 36 1.12 -33.91 -17.52
CA VAL A 36 2.43 -33.48 -18.01
C VAL A 36 2.44 -31.98 -18.31
N GLY A 37 1.37 -31.45 -18.93
CA GLY A 37 1.19 -30.01 -19.15
C GLY A 37 1.20 -29.21 -17.86
N ALA A 38 0.53 -29.69 -16.80
CA ALA A 38 0.57 -29.04 -15.48
C ALA A 38 1.95 -29.10 -14.83
N ALA A 39 2.70 -30.21 -14.99
CA ALA A 39 4.06 -30.34 -14.49
C ALA A 39 5.03 -29.39 -15.21
N ASN A 40 4.99 -29.35 -16.54
CA ASN A 40 5.82 -28.45 -17.34
C ASN A 40 5.49 -26.98 -17.06
N PHE A 41 4.21 -26.63 -16.93
CA PHE A 41 3.80 -25.30 -16.50
C PHE A 41 4.38 -24.94 -15.13
N ALA A 42 4.39 -25.88 -14.17
CA ALA A 42 4.98 -25.63 -12.86
C ALA A 42 6.48 -25.37 -12.94
N LEU A 43 7.22 -26.17 -13.71
CA LEU A 43 8.66 -26.03 -13.86
C LEU A 43 9.05 -24.75 -14.61
N SER A 44 8.37 -24.43 -15.72
CA SER A 44 8.62 -23.19 -16.46
C SER A 44 8.26 -21.94 -15.65
N THR A 45 7.22 -22.04 -14.82
CA THR A 45 6.89 -20.98 -13.86
C THR A 45 7.99 -20.83 -12.81
N LEU A 46 8.57 -21.93 -12.32
CA LEU A 46 9.68 -21.90 -11.36
C LEU A 46 10.98 -21.32 -11.95
N ASP A 47 11.29 -21.62 -13.21
CA ASP A 47 12.40 -20.99 -13.96
C ASP A 47 12.17 -19.48 -14.07
N ALA A 48 11.01 -19.05 -14.53
CA ALA A 48 10.67 -17.63 -14.65
C ALA A 48 10.64 -16.83 -13.32
N TYR A 49 10.77 -17.50 -12.17
CA TYR A 49 10.81 -16.88 -10.85
C TYR A 49 12.17 -17.03 -10.14
N ASP A 50 13.12 -17.79 -10.69
CA ASP A 50 14.47 -17.90 -10.13
C ASP A 50 15.39 -16.87 -10.80
N ASP A 51 16.38 -16.40 -10.06
CA ASP A 51 17.38 -15.43 -10.56
C ASP A 51 18.64 -16.15 -11.10
N ASP A 52 18.61 -17.48 -11.23
CA ASP A 52 19.71 -18.26 -11.79
C ASP A 52 19.52 -18.51 -13.30
N ASP A 53 20.62 -18.50 -14.05
CA ASP A 53 20.57 -18.77 -15.49
C ASP A 53 20.30 -20.27 -15.79
N ASN A 54 20.02 -21.10 -14.78
CA ASN A 54 19.99 -22.56 -14.91
C ASN A 54 18.59 -23.06 -15.24
N LYS A 55 18.41 -23.61 -16.45
CA LYS A 55 17.12 -24.17 -16.86
C LYS A 55 16.79 -25.45 -16.08
N ARG A 56 15.58 -25.53 -15.52
CA ARG A 56 15.04 -26.77 -14.93
C ARG A 56 14.55 -27.71 -16.03
N VAL A 57 15.24 -28.84 -16.15
CA VAL A 57 14.86 -29.86 -17.15
C VAL A 57 13.94 -30.88 -16.51
N PHE A 58 12.70 -30.95 -17.02
CA PHE A 58 11.72 -31.97 -16.65
C PHE A 58 12.30 -33.36 -16.91
N SER A 59 12.24 -34.26 -15.91
CA SER A 59 12.63 -35.66 -16.07
C SER A 59 11.41 -36.58 -16.05
N LYS A 60 10.64 -36.59 -14.95
CA LYS A 60 9.42 -37.40 -14.83
C LYS A 60 8.56 -36.96 -13.66
N ILE A 61 7.28 -37.34 -13.67
CA ILE A 61 6.40 -37.23 -12.50
C ILE A 61 6.55 -38.51 -11.66
N ILE A 62 6.92 -38.36 -10.38
CA ILE A 62 7.09 -39.46 -9.43
C ILE A 62 5.74 -39.88 -8.85
N LYS A 63 4.91 -38.89 -8.53
CA LYS A 63 3.60 -39.11 -7.90
C LYS A 63 2.65 -37.97 -8.23
N GLY A 64 1.39 -38.32 -8.50
CA GLY A 64 0.36 -37.35 -8.82
C GLY A 64 -0.94 -37.61 -8.04
N ARG A 65 -1.55 -36.54 -7.53
CA ARG A 65 -2.93 -36.55 -7.06
C ARG A 65 -3.69 -35.39 -7.68
N LYS A 66 -4.98 -35.55 -7.92
CA LYS A 66 -5.87 -34.49 -8.41
C LYS A 66 -7.09 -34.33 -7.54
N GLN A 67 -7.64 -33.13 -7.52
CA GLN A 67 -8.89 -32.80 -6.85
C GLN A 67 -9.74 -31.93 -7.77
N VAL A 68 -11.00 -32.32 -7.97
CA VAL A 68 -11.97 -31.48 -8.68
C VAL A 68 -12.43 -30.39 -7.73
N VAL A 69 -12.21 -29.14 -8.13
CA VAL A 69 -12.63 -27.91 -7.44
C VAL A 69 -13.39 -27.03 -8.45
N ALA A 70 -13.40 -25.70 -8.30
CA ALA A 70 -13.72 -24.79 -9.41
C ALA A 70 -12.59 -24.82 -10.47
N GLY A 71 -12.29 -26.00 -11.02
CA GLY A 71 -11.09 -26.32 -11.80
C GLY A 71 -10.55 -27.70 -11.45
N ILE A 72 -9.34 -28.02 -11.88
CA ILE A 72 -8.62 -29.23 -11.45
C ILE A 72 -7.37 -28.79 -10.69
N LEU A 73 -7.25 -29.26 -9.45
CA LEU A 73 -6.10 -28.99 -8.59
C LEU A 73 -5.17 -30.21 -8.56
N TYR A 74 -3.98 -30.04 -9.14
CA TYR A 74 -2.94 -31.05 -9.20
C TYR A 74 -1.96 -30.91 -8.04
N TYR A 75 -1.54 -32.05 -7.49
CA TYR A 75 -0.47 -32.19 -6.51
C TYR A 75 0.55 -33.16 -7.11
N LEU A 76 1.68 -32.64 -7.59
CA LEU A 76 2.65 -33.41 -8.37
C LEU A 76 4.00 -33.38 -7.66
N ASP A 77 4.62 -34.55 -7.50
CA ASP A 77 6.03 -34.67 -7.14
C ASP A 77 6.80 -34.91 -8.44
N ILE A 78 7.61 -33.94 -8.85
CA ILE A 78 8.31 -33.92 -10.14
C ILE A 78 9.80 -34.13 -9.91
N SER A 79 10.38 -35.12 -10.59
CA SER A 79 11.81 -35.28 -10.73
C SER A 79 12.32 -34.37 -11.84
N MET A 80 13.38 -33.62 -11.56
CA MET A 80 13.99 -32.68 -12.51
C MET A 80 15.51 -32.61 -12.29
N PHE A 81 16.22 -32.09 -13.29
CA PHE A 81 17.63 -31.73 -13.18
C PHE A 81 17.79 -30.21 -13.23
N MET A 82 18.67 -29.70 -12.38
CA MET A 82 19.14 -28.32 -12.47
C MET A 82 20.32 -28.33 -13.44
N SER A 83 20.08 -27.91 -14.68
CA SER A 83 21.09 -27.98 -15.73
C SER A 83 22.05 -26.79 -15.65
N SER A 84 23.25 -26.95 -16.21
CA SER A 84 24.19 -25.83 -16.43
C SER A 84 23.85 -25.00 -17.70
N CYS A 85 22.72 -25.27 -18.36
CA CYS A 85 22.29 -24.57 -19.56
C CYS A 85 21.67 -23.21 -19.21
N SER A 86 22.04 -22.16 -19.96
CA SER A 86 21.34 -20.87 -19.92
C SER A 86 19.87 -21.01 -20.34
N GLU A 87 18.98 -20.29 -19.66
CA GLU A 87 17.55 -20.19 -20.00
C GLU A 87 17.26 -19.73 -21.44
N SER A 88 18.26 -19.20 -22.14
CA SER A 88 18.18 -18.71 -23.53
C SER A 88 18.18 -19.81 -24.61
N PHE A 89 18.40 -21.08 -24.26
CA PHE A 89 18.35 -22.21 -25.22
C PHE A 89 16.99 -22.93 -25.25
N THR A 90 16.50 -23.24 -26.45
CA THR A 90 15.22 -23.96 -26.69
C THR A 90 15.25 -25.42 -26.25
N GLU A 91 16.37 -26.12 -26.44
CA GLU A 91 16.57 -27.51 -26.00
C GLU A 91 17.77 -27.60 -25.06
N CYS A 92 17.60 -28.25 -23.90
CA CYS A 92 18.67 -28.49 -22.93
C CYS A 92 18.62 -29.97 -22.51
N THR A 93 19.78 -30.63 -22.56
CA THR A 93 19.95 -32.00 -22.09
C THR A 93 20.81 -31.98 -20.83
N PRO A 94 20.40 -32.65 -19.74
CA PRO A 94 21.16 -32.64 -18.50
C PRO A 94 22.47 -33.42 -18.67
N GLY A 95 23.56 -32.85 -18.18
CA GLY A 95 24.88 -33.48 -18.15
C GLY A 95 25.03 -34.46 -16.99
N PRO A 96 26.08 -35.31 -17.00
CA PRO A 96 26.30 -36.34 -15.97
C PRO A 96 26.61 -35.79 -14.57
N GLU A 97 26.96 -34.50 -14.45
CA GLU A 97 27.27 -33.81 -13.18
C GLU A 97 26.06 -32.98 -12.65
N ASP A 98 24.95 -32.91 -13.39
CA ASP A 98 23.80 -32.07 -13.04
C ASP A 98 23.02 -32.67 -11.87
N ARG A 99 22.69 -31.82 -10.90
CA ARG A 99 22.06 -32.26 -9.66
C ARG A 99 20.57 -32.51 -9.86
N GLN A 100 20.12 -33.68 -9.41
CA GLN A 100 18.71 -34.05 -9.44
C GLN A 100 17.96 -33.48 -8.24
N PHE A 101 16.75 -32.97 -8.50
CA PHE A 101 15.83 -32.45 -7.50
C PHE A 101 14.45 -33.11 -7.62
N ILE A 102 13.76 -33.16 -6.49
CA ILE A 102 12.36 -33.53 -6.39
C ILE A 102 11.58 -32.29 -5.99
N CYS A 103 10.67 -31.85 -6.85
CA CYS A 103 9.81 -30.69 -6.64
C CYS A 103 8.36 -31.11 -6.42
N SER A 104 7.87 -30.92 -5.20
CA SER A 104 6.45 -31.04 -4.86
C SER A 104 5.75 -29.74 -5.24
N VAL A 105 4.85 -29.78 -6.23
CA VAL A 105 4.15 -28.61 -6.75
C VAL A 105 2.63 -28.78 -6.65
N LYS A 106 1.95 -27.65 -6.50
CA LYS A 106 0.49 -27.56 -6.50
C LYS A 106 0.03 -26.62 -7.59
N VAL A 107 -0.68 -27.14 -8.60
CA VAL A 107 -1.09 -26.37 -9.78
C VAL A 107 -2.61 -26.42 -9.91
N ILE A 108 -3.27 -25.27 -10.09
CA ILE A 108 -4.69 -25.23 -10.43
C ILE A 108 -4.84 -24.95 -11.94
N SER A 109 -5.68 -25.74 -12.60
CA SER A 109 -6.07 -25.56 -14.00
C SER A 109 -7.54 -25.13 -14.07
N GLN A 110 -7.78 -23.98 -14.71
CA GLN A 110 -9.09 -23.36 -14.90
C GLN A 110 -9.20 -22.86 -16.35
N PRO A 111 -9.55 -23.72 -17.33
CA PRO A 111 -9.49 -23.37 -18.76
C PRO A 111 -10.34 -22.17 -19.19
N TRP A 112 -11.35 -21.80 -18.40
CA TRP A 112 -12.26 -20.66 -18.64
C TRP A 112 -11.76 -19.32 -18.07
N MET A 113 -10.63 -19.31 -17.37
CA MET A 113 -10.01 -18.09 -16.85
C MET A 113 -8.99 -17.55 -17.86
N GLU A 114 -8.73 -16.24 -17.80
CA GLU A 114 -7.69 -15.58 -18.61
C GLU A 114 -6.30 -16.19 -18.33
N GLU A 115 -5.97 -16.40 -17.04
CA GLU A 115 -4.87 -17.26 -16.62
C GLU A 115 -5.36 -18.71 -16.47
N LYS A 116 -5.20 -19.50 -17.54
CA LYS A 116 -5.71 -20.89 -17.59
C LYS A 116 -5.08 -21.84 -16.57
N MET A 117 -3.87 -21.55 -16.09
CA MET A 117 -3.18 -22.33 -15.07
C MET A 117 -2.44 -21.42 -14.09
N LYS A 118 -2.31 -21.85 -12.83
CA LYS A 118 -1.60 -21.10 -11.79
C LYS A 118 -0.88 -22.03 -10.81
N LEU A 119 0.40 -21.74 -10.56
CA LEU A 119 1.20 -22.39 -9.52
C LEU A 119 0.78 -21.82 -8.16
N ILE A 120 0.27 -22.69 -7.29
CA ILE A 120 -0.25 -22.33 -5.96
C ILE A 120 0.83 -22.47 -4.89
N ASP A 121 1.64 -23.53 -4.99
CA ASP A 121 2.70 -23.84 -4.03
C ASP A 121 3.78 -24.69 -4.69
N SER A 122 5.02 -24.58 -4.22
CA SER A 122 6.15 -25.34 -4.72
C SER A 122 7.23 -25.53 -3.66
N HIS A 123 7.80 -26.73 -3.60
CA HIS A 123 8.91 -27.06 -2.71
C HIS A 123 9.86 -28.06 -3.38
N CYS A 124 11.11 -27.65 -3.61
CA CYS A 124 12.13 -28.49 -4.24
C CYS A 124 13.22 -28.89 -3.24
N VAL A 125 13.62 -30.16 -3.28
CA VAL A 125 14.70 -30.73 -2.46
C VAL A 125 15.66 -31.55 -3.33
N PRO A 126 16.98 -31.56 -3.06
CA PRO A 126 17.91 -32.46 -3.74
C PRO A 126 17.49 -33.93 -3.55
N ALA A 127 17.62 -34.75 -4.60
CA ALA A 127 17.31 -36.17 -4.54
C ALA A 127 18.29 -36.95 -3.64
N ASP A 128 19.55 -36.51 -3.58
CA ASP A 128 20.58 -37.10 -2.72
C ASP A 128 20.54 -36.53 -1.30
N LYS A 129 19.77 -37.18 -0.43
CA LYS A 129 20.06 -37.16 1.00
C LYS A 129 20.95 -38.35 1.33
N ASP A 130 22.26 -38.18 1.16
CA ASP A 130 23.20 -39.00 1.92
C ASP A 130 24.28 -38.15 2.62
N ASN A 131 24.29 -38.28 3.94
CA ASN A 131 25.28 -37.67 4.82
C ASN A 131 26.58 -38.45 4.65
N ARG A 132 27.62 -37.86 4.02
CA ARG A 132 29.00 -37.94 4.50
C ARG A 132 30.00 -37.11 3.69
N HIS A 133 30.94 -36.55 4.45
CA HIS A 133 32.23 -35.96 4.07
C HIS A 133 32.27 -34.54 3.49
N MET A 134 32.31 -33.57 4.41
CA MET A 134 33.12 -32.35 4.22
C MET A 134 34.06 -32.16 5.42
N LYS A 135 35.32 -32.54 5.24
CA LYS A 135 36.44 -32.06 6.06
C LYS A 135 37.17 -30.98 5.27
N LYS A 136 37.47 -29.88 5.99
CA LYS A 136 38.35 -28.74 5.65
C LYS A 136 37.77 -27.64 4.74
N ASN A 137 37.25 -26.58 5.36
CA ASN A 137 37.98 -25.30 5.43
C ASN A 137 37.26 -24.32 6.36
N ARG A 138 38.01 -23.71 7.30
CA ARG A 138 37.48 -22.85 8.38
C ARG A 138 37.05 -21.44 7.91
N ASN A 139 37.19 -21.11 6.63
CA ASN A 139 36.86 -19.79 6.08
C ASN A 139 35.47 -19.69 5.41
N LEU A 140 34.81 -20.79 5.04
CA LEU A 140 33.45 -20.77 4.43
C LEU A 140 32.29 -20.58 5.44
N LYS A 141 32.53 -20.72 6.75
CA LYS A 141 31.46 -20.64 7.75
C LYS A 141 30.93 -19.22 7.98
N LYS A 142 31.67 -18.17 7.62
CA LYS A 142 31.22 -16.77 7.74
C LYS A 142 30.33 -16.36 6.57
N GLU A 143 30.71 -16.69 5.34
CA GLU A 143 29.95 -16.36 4.12
C GLU A 143 28.62 -17.13 4.04
N VAL A 144 28.60 -18.43 4.35
CA VAL A 144 27.36 -19.23 4.38
C VAL A 144 26.40 -18.77 5.49
N LYS A 145 26.93 -18.22 6.59
CA LYS A 145 26.11 -17.68 7.70
C LYS A 145 25.52 -16.31 7.36
N ASN A 146 26.25 -15.47 6.63
CA ASN A 146 25.73 -14.21 6.07
C ASN A 146 24.66 -14.47 5.01
N SER A 147 24.92 -15.34 4.03
CA SER A 147 23.95 -15.70 2.98
C SER A 147 22.66 -16.32 3.55
N ARG A 148 22.76 -17.15 4.60
CA ARG A 148 21.57 -17.71 5.31
C ARG A 148 20.78 -16.65 6.07
N ASN A 149 21.44 -15.63 6.62
CA ASN A 149 20.78 -14.53 7.31
C ASN A 149 20.09 -13.59 6.31
N GLU A 150 20.75 -13.26 5.19
CA GLU A 150 20.17 -12.45 4.11
C GLU A 150 18.91 -13.11 3.53
N LYS A 151 18.97 -14.41 3.19
CA LYS A 151 17.80 -15.18 2.73
C LYS A 151 16.67 -15.26 3.77
N LYS A 152 16.97 -15.14 5.07
CA LYS A 152 15.97 -15.15 6.14
C LYS A 152 15.27 -13.79 6.26
N GLU A 153 16.04 -12.70 6.21
CA GLU A 153 15.49 -11.33 6.26
C GLU A 153 14.66 -11.02 5.01
N GLU A 154 15.10 -11.48 3.84
CA GLU A 154 14.34 -11.32 2.60
C GLU A 154 13.00 -12.06 2.64
N LYS A 155 12.97 -13.30 3.14
CA LYS A 155 11.71 -14.04 3.36
C LYS A 155 10.78 -13.34 4.35
N LYS A 156 11.33 -12.71 5.38
CA LYS A 156 10.55 -11.95 6.37
C LYS A 156 9.94 -10.69 5.72
N LEU A 157 10.73 -9.99 4.92
CA LEU A 157 10.30 -8.79 4.20
C LEU A 157 9.22 -9.11 3.15
N ALA A 158 9.38 -10.19 2.38
CA ALA A 158 8.38 -10.64 1.41
C ALA A 158 7.04 -11.00 2.08
N ARG A 159 7.07 -11.65 3.25
CA ARG A 159 5.87 -11.92 4.06
C ARG A 159 5.20 -10.63 4.53
N ARG A 160 5.98 -9.65 4.97
CA ARG A 160 5.48 -8.34 5.39
C ARG A 160 4.83 -7.59 4.21
N PHE A 161 5.47 -7.60 3.04
CA PHE A 161 4.90 -7.01 1.82
C PHE A 161 3.59 -7.67 1.43
N LYS A 162 3.50 -9.01 1.46
CA LYS A 162 2.22 -9.73 1.19
C LYS A 162 1.10 -9.30 2.14
N LYS A 163 1.41 -9.08 3.41
CA LYS A 163 0.46 -8.58 4.41
C LYS A 163 0.05 -7.14 4.10
N PHE A 164 1.01 -6.27 3.78
CA PHE A 164 0.79 -4.90 3.32
C PHE A 164 -0.18 -4.85 2.13
N LEU A 165 0.02 -5.69 1.10
CA LEU A 165 -0.87 -5.74 -0.06
C LEU A 165 -2.31 -6.08 0.32
N ALA A 166 -2.49 -7.04 1.24
CA ALA A 166 -3.80 -7.46 1.71
C ALA A 166 -4.50 -6.39 2.55
N GLU A 167 -3.79 -5.79 3.52
CA GLU A 167 -4.32 -4.76 4.42
C GLU A 167 -4.76 -3.50 3.67
N HIS A 168 -3.96 -3.10 2.68
CA HIS A 168 -4.19 -1.92 1.85
C HIS A 168 -4.95 -2.23 0.55
N LYS A 169 -5.36 -3.47 0.30
CA LYS A 169 -6.09 -3.88 -0.91
C LYS A 169 -5.37 -3.45 -2.21
N LYS A 170 -4.04 -3.57 -2.24
CA LYS A 170 -3.21 -3.19 -3.39
C LYS A 170 -3.32 -4.27 -4.48
N LEU A 171 -3.54 -3.82 -5.70
CA LEU A 171 -3.55 -4.65 -6.91
C LEU A 171 -2.65 -3.97 -7.94
N TYR A 172 -1.78 -4.75 -8.59
CA TYR A 172 -0.90 -4.25 -9.64
C TYR A 172 -1.21 -4.94 -10.96
N SER A 173 -1.06 -4.19 -12.06
CA SER A 173 -1.39 -4.63 -13.41
C SER A 173 -0.49 -5.74 -13.94
N SER A 174 0.69 -5.93 -13.37
CA SER A 174 1.64 -6.96 -13.80
C SER A 174 2.57 -7.41 -12.68
N ARG A 175 3.18 -8.59 -12.85
CA ARG A 175 4.24 -9.09 -11.96
C ARG A 175 5.46 -8.16 -11.95
N ARG A 176 5.82 -7.58 -13.11
CA ARG A 176 6.91 -6.61 -13.22
C ARG A 176 6.65 -5.38 -12.35
N GLU A 177 5.43 -4.85 -12.37
CA GLU A 177 5.05 -3.73 -11.51
C GLU A 177 5.06 -4.13 -10.03
N MET A 178 4.54 -5.31 -9.68
CA MET A 178 4.58 -5.82 -8.31
C MET A 178 6.02 -5.98 -7.78
N GLN A 179 6.94 -6.46 -8.60
CA GLN A 179 8.36 -6.59 -8.24
C GLN A 179 9.00 -5.22 -8.01
N ARG A 180 8.76 -4.27 -8.92
CA ARG A 180 9.19 -2.88 -8.76
C ARG A 180 8.66 -2.28 -7.44
N ARG A 181 7.38 -2.52 -7.12
CA ARG A 181 6.74 -2.06 -5.88
C ARG A 181 7.34 -2.71 -4.64
N PHE A 182 7.73 -3.98 -4.72
CA PHE A 182 8.43 -4.67 -3.65
C PHE A 182 9.83 -4.09 -3.39
N GLU A 183 10.57 -3.73 -4.44
CA GLU A 183 11.88 -3.08 -4.31
C GLU A 183 11.77 -1.70 -3.66
N ILE A 184 10.77 -0.90 -4.05
CA ILE A 184 10.48 0.40 -3.44
C ILE A 184 10.08 0.20 -1.97
N TYR A 185 9.19 -0.75 -1.71
CA TYR A 185 8.79 -1.10 -0.35
C TYR A 185 9.98 -1.51 0.51
N ARG A 186 10.91 -2.31 -0.01
CA ARG A 186 12.17 -2.66 0.67
C ARG A 186 12.98 -1.42 1.05
N GLN A 187 13.14 -0.48 0.12
CA GLN A 187 13.86 0.77 0.39
C GLN A 187 13.17 1.59 1.50
N ASN A 188 11.84 1.72 1.41
CA ASN A 188 11.06 2.44 2.42
C ASN A 188 11.08 1.75 3.79
N GLN A 189 11.15 0.41 3.85
CA GLN A 189 11.33 -0.31 5.12
C GLN A 189 12.68 -0.01 5.78
N ASN A 190 13.74 0.21 5.01
CA ASN A 190 15.03 0.63 5.56
C ASN A 190 14.94 2.02 6.17
N ILE A 191 14.25 2.96 5.50
CA ILE A 191 14.00 4.31 6.01
C ILE A 191 13.17 4.25 7.30
N ILE A 192 12.07 3.49 7.31
CA ILE A 192 11.22 3.30 8.51
C ILE A 192 12.05 2.76 9.68
N LYS A 193 12.92 1.78 9.41
CA LYS A 193 13.79 1.20 10.42
C LYS A 193 14.77 2.24 10.98
N GLU A 194 15.44 3.00 10.11
CA GLU A 194 16.37 4.05 10.52
C GLU A 194 15.67 5.15 11.33
N LEU A 195 14.49 5.61 10.90
CA LEU A 195 13.69 6.58 11.63
C LEU A 195 13.31 6.04 13.02
N GLN A 196 12.84 4.79 13.09
CA GLN A 196 12.44 4.17 14.35
C GLN A 196 13.62 3.95 15.32
N GLU A 197 14.81 3.61 14.81
CA GLU A 197 16.03 3.43 15.62
C GLU A 197 16.55 4.75 16.19
N ASN A 198 16.34 5.85 15.46
CA ASN A 198 16.72 7.20 15.90
C ASN A 198 15.60 7.94 16.66
N GLU A 199 14.41 7.34 16.75
CA GLU A 199 13.26 7.92 17.44
C GLU A 199 13.43 7.86 18.96
N GLN A 200 12.97 8.91 19.66
CA GLN A 200 13.14 9.04 21.11
C GLN A 200 12.03 8.31 21.91
N GLY A 201 11.30 7.41 21.25
CA GLY A 201 10.17 6.67 21.80
C GLY A 201 8.85 7.45 21.81
N THR A 202 8.78 8.59 21.11
CA THR A 202 7.57 9.43 21.02
C THR A 202 6.76 9.21 19.75
N ALA A 203 7.35 8.58 18.74
CA ALA A 203 6.66 8.19 17.52
C ALA A 203 6.90 6.71 17.19
N VAL A 204 5.95 6.14 16.45
CA VAL A 204 6.09 4.82 15.83
C VAL A 204 6.05 4.99 14.33
N TYR A 205 7.11 4.54 13.66
CA TYR A 205 7.20 4.54 12.20
C TYR A 205 6.81 3.16 11.68
N GLY A 206 5.90 3.13 10.70
CA GLY A 206 5.33 1.88 10.22
C GLY A 206 4.78 1.97 8.81
N ASP A 207 4.22 0.85 8.35
CA ASP A 207 3.66 0.74 7.00
C ASP A 207 2.42 1.63 6.90
N THR A 208 2.43 2.54 5.95
CA THR A 208 1.23 3.28 5.52
C THR A 208 0.86 2.83 4.13
N PHE A 209 -0.31 3.24 3.63
CA PHE A 209 -0.74 2.94 2.26
C PHE A 209 0.28 3.38 1.18
N PHE A 210 1.20 4.30 1.52
CA PHE A 210 2.22 4.84 0.64
C PHE A 210 3.57 4.10 0.70
N ALA A 211 3.68 3.03 1.50
CA ALA A 211 4.94 2.34 1.74
C ALA A 211 5.55 1.71 0.47
N ASP A 212 4.80 1.56 -0.62
CA ASP A 212 5.24 1.06 -1.94
C ASP A 212 5.44 2.17 -3.00
N LEU A 213 5.40 3.44 -2.58
CA LEU A 213 5.61 4.60 -3.45
C LEU A 213 7.03 5.13 -3.32
N THR A 214 7.59 5.60 -4.43
CA THR A 214 8.81 6.42 -4.37
C THR A 214 8.50 7.78 -3.77
N GLN A 215 9.53 8.52 -3.40
CA GLN A 215 9.34 9.90 -2.93
C GLN A 215 8.64 10.76 -4.00
N GLU A 216 8.99 10.60 -5.27
CA GLU A 216 8.35 11.32 -6.38
C GLU A 216 6.87 10.95 -6.54
N GLU A 217 6.54 9.67 -6.38
CA GLU A 217 5.15 9.22 -6.43
C GLU A 217 4.34 9.74 -5.24
N PHE A 218 4.94 9.75 -4.05
CA PHE A 218 4.31 10.30 -2.84
C PHE A 218 4.03 11.81 -2.95
N GLN A 219 4.89 12.55 -3.65
CA GLN A 219 4.73 13.98 -3.88
C GLN A 219 3.43 14.35 -4.61
N TYR A 220 2.91 13.48 -5.49
CA TYR A 220 1.64 13.73 -6.18
C TYR A 220 0.40 13.66 -5.26
N HIS A 221 0.56 13.15 -4.04
CA HIS A 221 -0.49 13.19 -3.01
C HIS A 221 -0.46 14.51 -2.21
N LYS A 222 0.40 15.45 -2.60
CA LYS A 222 0.61 16.76 -1.97
C LYS A 222 0.34 17.82 -3.03
N GLY A 223 -0.39 18.86 -2.66
CA GLY A 223 -1.05 19.79 -3.59
C GLY A 223 -0.87 21.27 -3.26
N LEU A 224 -0.05 21.62 -2.27
CA LEU A 224 0.29 23.03 -2.06
C LEU A 224 1.24 23.44 -3.18
N ASN A 225 0.92 24.50 -3.92
CA ASN A 225 1.77 24.96 -5.02
C ASN A 225 2.16 26.43 -4.88
N MET A 226 3.39 26.66 -4.43
CA MET A 226 3.95 27.99 -4.21
C MET A 226 4.24 28.79 -5.48
N SER A 227 4.07 28.22 -6.68
CA SER A 227 4.23 28.99 -7.92
C SER A 227 3.06 29.94 -8.21
N TYR A 228 1.89 29.71 -7.58
CA TYR A 228 0.74 30.58 -7.74
C TYR A 228 0.99 31.94 -7.07
N LYS A 229 0.43 33.00 -7.68
CA LYS A 229 0.56 34.36 -7.15
C LYS A 229 -0.28 34.48 -5.88
N ARG A 230 0.37 34.70 -4.73
CA ARG A 230 -0.29 34.89 -3.44
C ARG A 230 -1.11 36.19 -3.43
N GLN A 231 -2.32 36.12 -2.88
CA GLN A 231 -3.19 37.28 -2.65
C GLN A 231 -2.87 37.96 -1.30
N GLU A 232 -1.62 38.38 -1.10
CA GLU A 232 -1.13 38.91 0.19
C GLU A 232 -1.91 40.13 0.70
N THR A 233 -2.50 40.92 -0.21
CA THR A 233 -3.25 42.14 0.13
C THR A 233 -4.58 41.88 0.84
N LEU A 234 -5.09 40.65 0.84
CA LEU A 234 -6.35 40.27 1.48
C LEU A 234 -6.16 39.81 2.94
N LEU A 235 -4.96 39.41 3.31
CA LEU A 235 -4.69 38.85 4.64
C LEU A 235 -4.45 39.96 5.66
N LYS A 236 -5.32 40.02 6.67
CA LYS A 236 -5.11 40.84 7.87
C LYS A 236 -4.28 40.05 8.88
N LYS A 237 -3.28 40.70 9.49
CA LYS A 237 -2.53 40.08 10.59
C LYS A 237 -3.47 39.78 11.76
N ALA A 238 -3.40 38.56 12.28
CA ALA A 238 -4.19 38.17 13.45
C ALA A 238 -3.80 39.02 14.68
N VAL A 239 -4.82 39.47 15.42
CA VAL A 239 -4.63 40.14 16.71
C VAL A 239 -4.42 39.06 17.78
N ILE A 240 -3.24 39.02 18.38
CA ILE A 240 -2.91 38.05 19.43
C ILE A 240 -3.44 38.58 20.78
N PRO A 241 -4.38 37.89 21.44
CA PRO A 241 -4.87 38.29 22.75
C PRO A 241 -3.74 38.25 23.81
N LYS A 242 -3.77 39.15 24.79
CA LYS A 242 -2.76 39.19 25.88
C LYS A 242 -2.96 38.11 26.96
N GLN A 243 -3.99 37.27 26.85
CA GLN A 243 -4.27 36.21 27.80
C GLN A 243 -3.34 35.01 27.60
N SER A 244 -3.00 34.31 28.67
CA SER A 244 -2.26 33.05 28.57
C SER A 244 -3.14 31.97 27.93
N ALA A 245 -2.57 31.25 26.98
CA ALA A 245 -3.18 30.04 26.46
C ALA A 245 -3.10 28.91 27.50
N PRO A 246 -4.04 27.95 27.50
CA PRO A 246 -3.92 26.74 28.30
C PRO A 246 -2.68 25.94 27.91
N GLU A 247 -2.19 25.07 28.80
CA GLU A 247 -1.02 24.22 28.52
C GLU A 247 -1.31 23.22 27.38
N GLU A 248 -2.54 22.70 27.33
CA GLU A 248 -3.02 21.77 26.32
C GLU A 248 -4.39 22.18 25.80
N PHE A 249 -4.64 21.94 24.51
CA PHE A 249 -5.89 22.29 23.87
C PHE A 249 -6.17 21.40 22.66
N ASP A 250 -7.43 20.97 22.49
CA ASP A 250 -7.85 20.11 21.38
C ASP A 250 -9.26 20.47 20.90
N TRP A 251 -9.37 20.98 19.67
CA TRP A 251 -10.66 21.34 19.05
C TRP A 251 -11.58 20.15 18.80
N ARG A 252 -11.05 18.91 18.76
CA ARG A 252 -11.87 17.69 18.64
C ARG A 252 -12.79 17.52 19.85
N ASN A 253 -12.37 17.97 21.02
CA ASN A 253 -13.16 17.94 22.26
C ASN A 253 -14.20 19.07 22.33
N LYS A 254 -14.28 19.92 21.31
CA LYS A 254 -15.16 21.10 21.27
C LYS A 254 -16.16 21.05 20.11
N SER A 255 -16.34 19.89 19.48
CA SER A 255 -17.21 19.71 18.32
C SER A 255 -16.93 20.68 17.16
N ALA A 256 -15.68 21.16 17.03
CA ALA A 256 -15.27 22.11 16.01
C ALA A 256 -14.41 21.47 14.90
N VAL A 257 -14.45 20.14 14.78
CA VAL A 257 -13.65 19.38 13.83
C VAL A 257 -14.50 18.27 13.22
N THR A 258 -14.73 18.34 11.91
CA THR A 258 -15.42 17.28 11.15
C THR A 258 -14.59 15.99 11.12
N PRO A 259 -15.19 14.84 10.73
CA PRO A 259 -14.44 13.61 10.49
C PRO A 259 -13.26 13.79 9.51
N VAL A 260 -12.26 12.91 9.60
CA VAL A 260 -11.14 12.92 8.64
C VAL A 260 -11.63 12.51 7.25
N LYS A 261 -11.35 13.36 6.26
CA LYS A 261 -11.67 13.14 4.85
C LYS A 261 -10.48 12.54 4.08
N ASN A 262 -10.64 12.26 2.78
CA ASN A 262 -9.61 11.65 1.94
C ASN A 262 -9.53 12.28 0.53
N GLN A 263 -8.44 12.99 0.25
CA GLN A 263 -8.18 13.64 -1.04
C GLN A 263 -7.83 12.66 -2.17
N GLY A 264 -7.53 11.41 -1.86
CA GLY A 264 -7.16 10.39 -2.83
C GLY A 264 -5.85 10.70 -3.57
N SER A 265 -5.89 10.61 -4.90
CA SER A 265 -4.76 10.89 -5.80
C SER A 265 -4.77 12.32 -6.36
N CYS A 266 -5.62 13.19 -5.83
CA CYS A 266 -5.73 14.57 -6.25
C CYS A 266 -4.86 15.43 -5.33
N GLY A 267 -4.08 16.36 -5.89
CA GLY A 267 -3.32 17.36 -5.14
C GLY A 267 -4.21 18.47 -4.59
N SER A 268 -5.26 18.11 -3.84
CA SER A 268 -6.29 19.02 -3.32
C SER A 268 -6.14 19.36 -1.84
N CYS A 269 -5.03 19.00 -1.22
CA CYS A 269 -4.79 19.24 0.21
C CYS A 269 -4.98 20.71 0.62
N TRP A 270 -4.73 21.66 -0.29
CA TRP A 270 -4.97 23.10 -0.10
C TRP A 270 -6.46 23.39 0.17
N ALA A 271 -7.37 22.75 -0.58
CA ALA A 271 -8.82 22.87 -0.41
C ALA A 271 -9.30 22.20 0.89
N PHE A 272 -8.79 21.00 1.21
CA PHE A 272 -9.09 20.32 2.48
C PHE A 272 -8.61 21.10 3.72
N SER A 273 -7.46 21.77 3.59
CA SER A 273 -6.93 22.64 4.65
C SER A 273 -7.84 23.83 4.93
N VAL A 274 -8.36 24.45 3.87
CA VAL A 274 -9.22 25.65 3.96
C VAL A 274 -10.63 25.32 4.42
N THR A 275 -11.27 24.31 3.83
CA THR A 275 -12.59 23.84 4.26
C THR A 275 -12.54 23.41 5.71
N GLY A 276 -11.56 22.61 6.14
CA GLY A 276 -11.42 22.20 7.53
C GLY A 276 -11.25 23.36 8.52
N ASN A 277 -10.58 24.44 8.12
CA ASN A 277 -10.52 25.67 8.92
C ASN A 277 -11.88 26.37 8.98
N LEU A 278 -12.53 26.54 7.82
CA LEU A 278 -13.82 27.20 7.72
C LEU A 278 -14.91 26.47 8.54
N GLU A 279 -14.95 25.14 8.46
CA GLU A 279 -15.84 24.28 9.25
C GLU A 279 -15.66 24.54 10.76
N GLY A 280 -14.41 24.62 11.22
CA GLY A 280 -14.11 24.89 12.62
C GLY A 280 -14.50 26.29 13.08
N VAL A 281 -14.15 27.32 12.30
CA VAL A 281 -14.52 28.71 12.60
C VAL A 281 -16.04 28.90 12.57
N TYR A 282 -16.71 28.32 11.57
CA TYR A 282 -18.17 28.34 11.45
C TYR A 282 -18.83 27.70 12.68
N SER A 283 -18.36 26.52 13.09
CA SER A 283 -18.86 25.82 14.27
C SER A 283 -18.67 26.62 15.56
N ILE A 284 -17.51 27.24 15.75
CA ILE A 284 -17.25 28.09 16.92
C ILE A 284 -18.23 29.27 16.99
N LYS A 285 -18.56 29.85 15.83
CA LYS A 285 -19.38 31.05 15.77
C LYS A 285 -20.88 30.77 15.84
N HIS A 286 -21.35 29.78 15.09
CA HIS A 286 -22.77 29.49 14.92
C HIS A 286 -23.27 28.34 15.80
N GLY A 287 -22.36 27.59 16.42
CA GLY A 287 -22.69 26.43 17.26
C GLY A 287 -23.06 25.17 16.47
N GLU A 288 -22.90 25.18 15.14
CA GLU A 288 -23.25 24.08 14.24
C GLU A 288 -22.03 23.61 13.46
N LEU A 289 -21.74 22.30 13.51
CA LEU A 289 -20.64 21.70 12.76
C LEU A 289 -21.15 21.19 11.42
N LEU A 290 -20.87 21.95 10.35
CA LEU A 290 -21.13 21.55 8.97
C LEU A 290 -19.86 20.99 8.34
N SER A 291 -20.03 20.12 7.34
CA SER A 291 -18.97 19.65 6.46
C SER A 291 -19.09 20.39 5.13
N PHE A 292 -18.08 21.17 4.75
CA PHE A 292 -18.10 21.99 3.52
C PHE A 292 -17.45 21.27 2.35
N SER A 293 -17.86 21.62 1.13
CA SER A 293 -17.42 20.98 -0.11
C SER A 293 -16.00 21.39 -0.50
N GLU A 294 -15.07 20.42 -0.52
CA GLU A 294 -13.79 20.64 -1.20
C GLU A 294 -13.93 20.64 -2.73
N GLN A 295 -14.96 19.98 -3.27
CA GLN A 295 -15.14 19.87 -4.72
C GLN A 295 -15.51 21.18 -5.37
N GLU A 296 -16.33 21.97 -4.68
CA GLU A 296 -16.71 23.29 -5.17
C GLU A 296 -15.47 24.17 -5.33
N LEU A 297 -14.52 24.14 -4.39
CA LEU A 297 -13.23 24.82 -4.55
C LEU A 297 -12.44 24.28 -5.75
N LEU A 298 -12.42 22.96 -5.95
CA LEU A 298 -11.72 22.36 -7.10
C LEU A 298 -12.32 22.77 -8.45
N ASP A 299 -13.63 22.93 -8.51
CA ASP A 299 -14.37 23.18 -9.75
C ASP A 299 -14.55 24.68 -10.03
N CYS A 300 -14.59 25.51 -8.99
CA CYS A 300 -14.99 26.92 -9.07
C CYS A 300 -13.87 27.92 -8.73
N ASP A 301 -12.79 27.52 -8.05
CA ASP A 301 -11.62 28.36 -7.87
C ASP A 301 -10.91 28.58 -9.22
N LYS A 302 -10.77 29.84 -9.61
CA LYS A 302 -10.14 30.26 -10.88
C LYS A 302 -8.68 30.70 -10.71
N LEU A 303 -8.20 30.79 -9.48
CA LEU A 303 -6.84 31.23 -9.13
C LEU A 303 -5.87 30.05 -9.03
N ASP A 304 -6.40 28.88 -8.69
CA ASP A 304 -5.64 27.65 -8.46
C ASP A 304 -5.88 26.58 -9.56
N GLY A 305 -5.17 25.46 -9.45
CA GLY A 305 -5.14 24.39 -10.46
C GLY A 305 -5.99 23.17 -10.12
N GLY A 306 -6.90 23.26 -9.15
CA GLY A 306 -7.69 22.11 -8.70
C GLY A 306 -6.80 20.99 -8.17
N CYS A 307 -6.85 19.82 -8.83
CA CYS A 307 -5.98 18.68 -8.50
C CYS A 307 -4.49 18.89 -8.83
N ASN A 308 -4.13 19.91 -9.62
CA ASN A 308 -2.73 20.25 -9.90
C ASN A 308 -2.12 21.14 -8.80
N GLY A 309 -2.89 21.38 -7.74
CA GLY A 309 -2.48 22.14 -6.58
C GLY A 309 -3.02 23.56 -6.55
N GLY A 310 -2.84 24.19 -5.40
CA GLY A 310 -3.38 25.51 -5.09
C GLY A 310 -2.80 26.07 -3.80
N LEU A 311 -3.28 27.24 -3.41
CA LEU A 311 -2.87 27.96 -2.22
C LEU A 311 -4.07 28.20 -1.30
N PRO A 312 -3.95 27.94 0.01
CA PRO A 312 -5.01 28.26 0.96
C PRO A 312 -5.51 29.70 0.88
N GLU A 313 -4.61 30.67 0.63
CA GLU A 313 -4.98 32.08 0.47
C GLU A 313 -5.89 32.33 -0.73
N ASN A 314 -5.63 31.65 -1.84
CA ASN A 314 -6.41 31.78 -3.07
C ASN A 314 -7.80 31.15 -2.87
N ALA A 315 -7.86 30.01 -2.19
CA ALA A 315 -9.12 29.37 -1.87
C ALA A 315 -10.01 30.25 -0.99
N TYR A 316 -9.46 30.90 0.06
CA TYR A 316 -10.25 31.86 0.86
C TYR A 316 -10.83 32.99 0.00
N LYS A 317 -10.04 33.52 -0.94
CA LYS A 317 -10.54 34.52 -1.88
C LYS A 317 -11.62 33.96 -2.80
N ALA A 318 -11.45 32.74 -3.32
CA ALA A 318 -12.48 32.09 -4.11
C ALA A 318 -13.80 31.94 -3.34
N ILE A 319 -13.75 31.58 -2.05
CA ILE A 319 -14.92 31.47 -1.18
C ILE A 319 -15.62 32.83 -1.03
N GLU A 320 -14.86 33.90 -0.80
CA GLU A 320 -15.41 35.26 -0.74
C GLU A 320 -16.10 35.66 -2.05
N ASP A 321 -15.50 35.33 -3.20
CA ASP A 321 -16.03 35.66 -4.52
C ASP A 321 -17.26 34.81 -4.89
N LEU A 322 -17.35 33.58 -4.38
CA LEU A 322 -18.51 32.69 -4.51
C LEU A 322 -19.66 33.10 -3.57
N GLY A 323 -19.36 33.85 -2.51
CA GLY A 323 -20.33 34.26 -1.48
C GLY A 323 -20.59 33.18 -0.43
N GLY A 324 -19.74 32.15 -0.35
CA GLY A 324 -19.90 31.00 0.54
C GLY A 324 -19.42 29.69 -0.09
N LEU A 325 -19.64 28.59 0.62
CA LEU A 325 -19.48 27.23 0.12
C LEU A 325 -20.74 26.41 0.41
N GLU A 326 -21.06 25.51 -0.50
CA GLU A 326 -22.02 24.44 -0.35
C GLU A 326 -21.52 23.38 0.66
N THR A 327 -22.46 22.60 1.19
CA THR A 327 -22.13 21.46 2.06
C THR A 327 -21.54 20.32 1.23
N GLU A 328 -20.77 19.44 1.88
CA GLU A 328 -20.27 18.20 1.27
C GLU A 328 -21.42 17.27 0.83
N ASP A 329 -22.60 17.37 1.45
CA ASP A 329 -23.78 16.58 1.05
C ASP A 329 -24.40 17.12 -0.26
N ASP A 330 -24.43 18.44 -0.42
CA ASP A 330 -25.01 19.12 -1.59
C ASP A 330 -24.04 19.15 -2.79
N TYR A 331 -22.74 19.29 -2.53
CA TYR A 331 -21.69 19.28 -3.54
C TYR A 331 -20.58 18.28 -3.15
N PRO A 332 -20.81 16.98 -3.33
CA PRO A 332 -19.88 15.96 -2.84
C PRO A 332 -18.56 15.92 -3.61
N TYR A 333 -17.49 15.55 -2.92
CA TYR A 333 -16.17 15.30 -3.48
C TYR A 333 -16.20 14.26 -4.61
N LYS A 334 -16.08 14.74 -5.85
CA LYS A 334 -16.13 13.92 -7.08
C LYS A 334 -14.89 13.04 -7.23
N PHE A 335 -13.80 13.38 -6.55
CA PHE A 335 -12.51 12.69 -6.68
C PHE A 335 -12.14 11.73 -5.56
N TYR A 336 -13.08 11.15 -4.80
CA TYR A 336 -12.79 9.88 -4.12
C TYR A 336 -14.03 9.16 -3.51
N ARG A 337 -14.37 7.96 -4.02
CA ARG A 337 -15.16 6.95 -3.27
C ARG A 337 -14.32 5.73 -2.84
N ARG A 338 -13.17 5.47 -3.51
CA ARG A 338 -12.13 4.42 -3.26
C ARG A 338 -11.10 4.39 -4.44
N GLY A 339 -9.83 4.01 -4.22
CA GLY A 339 -8.82 3.75 -5.31
C GLY A 339 -7.45 4.46 -5.22
N VAL A 340 -6.57 4.33 -6.24
CA VAL A 340 -5.20 4.92 -6.39
C VAL A 340 -5.02 5.52 -7.79
N SER A 341 -4.31 6.66 -7.94
CA SER A 341 -3.89 7.18 -9.27
C SER A 341 -2.47 7.78 -9.26
N HIS A 342 -1.90 7.92 -10.47
CA HIS A 342 -0.47 7.97 -10.81
C HIS A 342 -0.17 9.05 -11.89
N PRO A 343 0.58 10.12 -11.59
CA PRO A 343 1.09 11.07 -12.59
C PRO A 343 2.61 10.96 -12.86
N LYS A 344 3.09 11.56 -13.97
CA LYS A 344 4.42 11.31 -14.57
C LYS A 344 5.50 12.38 -14.33
N LYS A 345 6.71 11.84 -14.37
CA LYS A 345 8.08 12.24 -13.98
C LYS A 345 8.69 13.63 -14.22
N PHE A 346 8.02 14.66 -14.75
CA PHE A 346 8.69 15.96 -14.98
C PHE A 346 8.59 16.96 -13.79
N PHE A 347 7.88 16.62 -12.72
CA PHE A 347 7.31 17.66 -11.82
C PHE A 347 7.96 17.90 -10.44
N CYS A 348 9.10 17.31 -10.05
CA CYS A 348 9.58 17.51 -8.66
C CYS A 348 11.06 17.92 -8.49
N ASN A 349 11.25 19.07 -7.80
CA ASN A 349 12.52 19.72 -7.42
C ASN A 349 12.45 20.15 -5.92
N PRO A 350 13.47 19.87 -5.09
CA PRO A 350 13.42 19.93 -3.61
C PRO A 350 13.63 21.31 -2.92
N LYS A 351 13.21 22.45 -3.48
CA LYS A 351 13.20 23.77 -2.78
C LYS A 351 11.79 24.33 -2.48
N ASN A 352 10.75 23.54 -2.73
CA ASN A 352 9.36 24.01 -2.80
C ASN A 352 8.46 23.32 -1.76
N LEU A 353 7.78 24.09 -0.91
CA LEU A 353 6.68 23.63 -0.05
C LEU A 353 5.58 23.00 -0.90
N ASP A 354 5.01 21.88 -0.44
CA ASP A 354 4.19 20.99 -1.30
C ASP A 354 2.89 20.45 -0.67
N HIS A 355 2.63 20.61 0.64
CA HIS A 355 1.42 20.05 1.31
C HIS A 355 0.72 21.03 2.27
N GLY A 356 -0.60 21.11 2.18
CA GLY A 356 -1.46 21.88 3.09
C GLY A 356 -2.17 20.96 4.09
N VAL A 357 -2.18 21.32 5.37
CA VAL A 357 -2.75 20.52 6.48
C VAL A 357 -3.36 21.44 7.55
N LEU A 358 -4.23 20.91 8.41
CA LEU A 358 -4.94 21.70 9.43
C LEU A 358 -4.39 21.41 10.84
N ILE A 359 -3.94 22.45 11.55
CA ILE A 359 -3.61 22.37 12.99
C ILE A 359 -4.92 22.42 13.79
N VAL A 360 -5.19 21.40 14.62
CA VAL A 360 -6.43 21.27 15.40
C VAL A 360 -6.23 21.29 16.92
N GLY A 361 -4.97 21.32 17.37
CA GLY A 361 -4.67 21.34 18.81
C GLY A 361 -3.18 21.29 19.10
N TYR A 362 -2.85 21.26 20.38
CA TYR A 362 -1.48 21.14 20.88
C TYR A 362 -1.47 20.55 22.30
N GLY A 363 -0.34 19.97 22.68
CA GLY A 363 -0.16 19.43 24.02
C GLY A 363 1.31 19.15 24.33
N THR A 364 1.54 18.33 25.35
CA THR A 364 2.87 17.86 25.74
C THR A 364 2.86 16.36 26.01
N GLU A 365 3.97 15.69 25.72
CA GLU A 365 4.15 14.27 26.04
C GLU A 365 5.48 14.07 26.76
N ILE A 366 5.53 13.18 27.75
CA ILE A 366 6.78 12.85 28.44
C ILE A 366 7.47 11.70 27.68
N THR A 367 8.66 11.99 27.15
CA THR A 367 9.47 10.99 26.44
C THR A 367 9.79 9.79 27.36
N PRO A 368 9.45 8.54 26.97
CA PRO A 368 9.60 7.39 27.86
C PRO A 368 11.06 7.13 28.27
N VAL A 369 12.01 7.43 27.37
CA VAL A 369 13.42 7.09 27.52
C VAL A 369 14.21 8.14 28.32
N LYS A 370 13.91 9.43 28.11
CA LYS A 370 14.68 10.54 28.72
C LYS A 370 13.88 11.33 29.75
N GLN A 371 12.61 11.00 29.98
CA GLN A 371 11.69 11.69 30.90
C GLN A 371 11.63 13.21 30.65
N LYS A 372 11.84 13.61 29.39
CA LYS A 372 11.74 15.00 28.95
C LYS A 372 10.34 15.29 28.45
N VAL A 373 9.82 16.47 28.80
CA VAL A 373 8.59 17.02 28.24
C VAL A 373 8.84 17.41 26.78
N LEU A 374 8.03 16.87 25.87
CA LEU A 374 8.07 17.12 24.44
C LEU A 374 6.77 17.80 24.00
N PRO A 375 6.78 19.11 23.69
CA PRO A 375 5.62 19.81 23.15
C PRO A 375 5.32 19.39 21.71
N TYR A 376 4.02 19.28 21.37
CA TYR A 376 3.57 18.94 20.01
C TYR A 376 2.35 19.74 19.55
N TRP A 377 2.17 19.83 18.23
CA TRP A 377 0.94 20.19 17.53
C TRP A 377 0.17 18.93 17.14
N ILE A 378 -1.16 18.98 17.17
CA ILE A 378 -2.06 17.96 16.60
C ILE A 378 -2.49 18.44 15.23
N VAL A 379 -2.21 17.64 14.20
CA VAL A 379 -2.47 18.00 12.80
C VAL A 379 -3.44 17.00 12.18
N LYS A 380 -4.54 17.49 11.62
CA LYS A 380 -5.51 16.73 10.83
C LYS A 380 -5.01 16.63 9.39
N ASN A 381 -4.88 15.41 8.87
CA ASN A 381 -4.48 15.17 7.49
C ASN A 381 -5.69 14.79 6.61
N SER A 382 -5.47 14.73 5.31
CA SER A 382 -6.48 14.47 4.27
C SER A 382 -6.24 13.13 3.54
N TRP A 383 -5.60 12.16 4.19
CA TRP A 383 -5.30 10.83 3.61
C TRP A 383 -6.16 9.70 4.19
N GLY A 384 -7.28 10.05 4.82
CA GLY A 384 -8.21 9.11 5.43
C GLY A 384 -7.76 8.56 6.80
N THR A 385 -8.68 7.93 7.52
CA THR A 385 -8.49 7.46 8.89
C THR A 385 -7.51 6.29 9.05
N ARG A 386 -7.09 5.66 7.95
CA ARG A 386 -6.12 4.55 7.98
C ARG A 386 -4.67 5.03 7.97
N TRP A 387 -4.44 6.32 7.82
CA TRP A 387 -3.11 6.92 7.84
C TRP A 387 -2.85 7.58 9.19
N GLY A 388 -1.63 7.46 9.73
CA GLY A 388 -1.26 8.07 11.01
C GLY A 388 -2.10 7.61 12.21
N GLU A 389 -2.34 8.51 13.15
CA GLU A 389 -3.18 8.34 14.33
C GLU A 389 -4.65 8.61 13.97
N GLN A 390 -5.31 7.63 13.33
CA GLN A 390 -6.70 7.77 12.85
C GLN A 390 -6.92 8.93 11.86
N GLY A 391 -5.91 9.25 11.04
CA GLY A 391 -5.92 10.36 10.09
C GLY A 391 -5.25 11.63 10.62
N TYR A 392 -4.81 11.63 11.86
CA TYR A 392 -4.05 12.71 12.49
C TYR A 392 -2.58 12.33 12.61
N TYR A 393 -1.74 13.31 12.91
CA TYR A 393 -0.39 13.07 13.38
C TYR A 393 0.07 14.22 14.28
N ARG A 394 1.11 13.95 15.07
CA ARG A 394 1.69 14.92 16.00
C ARG A 394 3.05 15.39 15.47
N VAL A 395 3.27 16.70 15.49
CA VAL A 395 4.52 17.35 15.05
C VAL A 395 5.11 18.13 16.19
N TYR A 396 6.43 18.10 16.35
CA TYR A 396 7.11 18.86 17.39
C TYR A 396 6.78 20.36 17.34
N ARG A 397 6.50 20.94 18.52
CA ARG A 397 6.10 22.34 18.67
C ARG A 397 7.17 23.12 19.44
N GLY A 398 7.92 23.97 18.75
CA GLY A 398 8.83 24.92 19.41
C GLY A 398 9.87 25.56 18.51
N ASP A 399 10.27 24.89 17.43
CA ASP A 399 11.36 25.32 16.55
C ASP A 399 10.92 25.57 15.09
N GLY A 400 9.63 25.42 14.79
CA GLY A 400 9.12 25.51 13.42
C GLY A 400 9.38 24.27 12.57
N THR A 401 9.54 23.09 13.19
CA THR A 401 9.66 21.78 12.52
C THR A 401 8.75 21.68 11.28
N CYS A 402 9.33 21.30 10.14
CA CYS A 402 8.67 21.18 8.83
C CYS A 402 8.05 22.47 8.28
N GLY A 403 8.43 23.65 8.79
CA GLY A 403 7.85 24.92 8.36
C GLY A 403 6.39 25.10 8.79
N ILE A 404 5.92 24.35 9.79
CA ILE A 404 4.50 24.33 10.21
C ILE A 404 3.95 25.71 10.64
N ASN A 405 4.82 26.65 10.98
CA ASN A 405 4.51 28.02 11.38
C ASN A 405 4.81 29.07 10.30
N THR A 406 5.14 28.67 9.07
CA THR A 406 5.58 29.59 7.99
C THR A 406 4.43 30.13 7.13
N MET A 407 3.35 29.36 6.96
CA MET A 407 2.15 29.75 6.22
C MET A 407 0.89 29.35 6.99
N VAL A 408 0.62 30.11 8.06
CA VAL A 408 -0.56 29.89 8.91
C VAL A 408 -1.60 30.96 8.62
N THR A 409 -2.77 30.54 8.17
CA THR A 409 -3.91 31.41 7.84
C THR A 409 -5.19 30.81 8.44
N SER A 410 -6.17 31.67 8.72
CA SER A 410 -7.49 31.27 9.21
C SER A 410 -8.53 32.20 8.63
N ALA A 411 -9.71 31.67 8.32
CA ALA A 411 -10.88 32.48 7.97
C ALA A 411 -11.38 33.28 9.18
N VAL A 412 -12.07 34.38 8.88
CA VAL A 412 -12.94 35.09 9.82
C VAL A 412 -14.33 35.04 9.21
N VAL A 413 -15.26 34.36 9.89
CA VAL A 413 -16.67 34.29 9.46
C VAL A 413 -17.40 35.48 10.07
N GLU A 414 -18.06 36.30 9.26
CA GLU A 414 -18.87 37.48 9.66
C GLU A 414 -20.37 37.21 9.84
#